data_AF-A0A966MG04-F1
#
_entry.id   AF-A0A966MG04-F1
#
_cell.length_a   1.000
_cell.length_b   1.000
_cell.length_c   1.000
_cell.angle_alpha   90.00
_cell.angle_beta   90.00
_cell.angle_gamma   90.00
#
_symmetry.space_group_name_H-M   'P 1'
#
loop_
_entity.id
_entity.type
_entity.pdbx_description
1 polymer ?
#
loop_
_entity_poly.entity_id
_entity_poly.type
_entity_poly.pdbx_seq_one_letter_code
_entity_poly.pdbx_strand_id
1 'polypeptide(L)'
;MNYETLLVNKDERGVVSLTLNRPDKRNALSAKMIDELTNFAASLTSEVRVTVIGGAGNLFCAGGDLEWMNAQIKADRSKRIAEARKLA
;
A
#
# COMPACT_ATOMS: atom_id res chain seq x y z
N MET A 1 -9.58 -0.36 10.93
CA MET A 1 -8.59 -1.38 10.55
C MET A 1 -7.25 -0.92 11.11
N ASN A 2 -6.50 -1.80 11.77
CA ASN A 2 -5.14 -1.48 12.21
C ASN A 2 -4.19 -1.92 11.09
N TYR A 3 -3.53 -0.95 10.46
CA TYR A 3 -2.50 -1.17 9.47
C TYR A 3 -1.13 -1.08 10.14
N GLU A 4 -0.20 -1.92 9.70
CA GLU A 4 1.19 -1.90 10.17
C GLU A 4 2.05 -0.96 9.32
N THR A 5 1.72 -0.83 8.03
CA THR A 5 2.53 -0.10 7.05
C THR A 5 1.87 1.16 6.50
N LEU A 6 0.62 1.42 6.89
CA LEU A 6 -0.16 2.58 6.46
C LEU A 6 -0.66 3.37 7.67
N LEU A 7 -0.74 4.69 7.54
CA LEU A 7 -1.50 5.55 8.46
C LEU A 7 -2.70 6.10 7.70
N VAL A 8 -3.88 6.04 8.31
CA VAL A 8 -5.14 6.44 7.68
C VAL A 8 -5.91 7.37 8.60
N ASN A 9 -6.27 8.55 8.10
CA ASN A 9 -7.13 9.50 8.79
C ASN A 9 -8.21 10.02 7.84
N LYS A 10 -9.48 9.98 8.26
CA LYS A 10 -10.61 10.56 7.51
C LYS A 10 -11.12 11.79 8.27
N ASP A 11 -11.23 12.92 7.60
CA ASP A 11 -11.85 14.12 8.17
C ASP A 11 -13.38 14.15 7.95
N GLU A 12 -14.06 15.10 8.60
CA GLU A 12 -15.52 15.27 8.51
C GLU A 12 -16.02 15.64 7.10
N ARG A 13 -15.12 16.13 6.23
CA ARG A 13 -15.46 16.47 4.84
C ARG A 13 -15.41 15.25 3.93
N GLY A 14 -15.02 14.07 4.45
CA GLY A 14 -14.84 12.85 3.67
C GLY A 14 -13.51 12.80 2.93
N VAL A 15 -12.50 13.59 3.34
CA VAL A 15 -11.14 13.51 2.77
C VAL A 15 -10.32 12.53 3.60
N VAL A 16 -9.78 11.50 2.94
CA VAL A 16 -8.89 10.53 3.56
C VAL A 16 -7.43 10.90 3.28
N SER A 17 -6.64 11.05 4.32
CA SER A 17 -5.17 11.11 4.24
C SER A 17 -4.61 9.71 4.48
N LEU A 18 -4.06 9.11 3.43
CA LEU A 18 -3.37 7.82 3.46
C LEU A 18 -1.86 8.06 3.37
N THR A 19 -1.11 7.64 4.39
CA THR A 19 0.35 7.77 4.42
C THR A 19 1.02 6.41 4.36
N LEU A 20 1.88 6.18 3.37
CA LEU A 20 2.80 5.04 3.34
C LEU A 20 3.83 5.23 4.47
N ASN A 21 3.91 4.29 5.41
CA ASN A 21 4.62 4.51 6.68
C ASN A 21 5.70 3.45 6.93
N ARG A 22 6.67 3.36 6.01
CA ARG A 22 7.92 2.60 6.18
C ARG A 22 9.12 3.50 5.81
N PRO A 23 9.31 4.63 6.50
CA PRO A 23 10.30 5.64 6.08
C PRO A 23 11.73 5.11 6.08
N ASP A 24 12.06 4.18 6.99
CA ASP A 24 13.33 3.47 7.07
C ASP A 24 13.62 2.59 5.83
N LYS A 25 12.57 2.13 5.15
CA LYS A 25 12.64 1.41 3.87
C LYS A 25 12.25 2.29 2.67
N ARG A 26 12.25 3.62 2.84
CA ARG A 26 11.84 4.58 1.80
C ARG A 26 10.46 4.27 1.22
N ASN A 27 9.56 3.78 2.07
CA ASN A 27 8.18 3.41 1.73
C ASN A 27 8.08 2.40 0.58
N ALA A 28 9.06 1.50 0.43
CA ALA A 28 9.01 0.44 -0.58
C ALA A 28 7.79 -0.50 -0.39
N LEU A 29 7.21 -0.94 -1.51
CA LEU A 29 6.00 -1.77 -1.58
C LEU A 29 6.33 -3.23 -1.22
N SER A 30 6.28 -3.56 0.07
CA SER A 30 6.36 -4.95 0.55
C SER A 30 5.05 -5.71 0.30
N ALA A 31 5.08 -7.04 0.42
CA ALA A 31 3.87 -7.88 0.37
C ALA A 31 2.77 -7.36 1.31
N LYS A 32 3.15 -7.06 2.56
CA LYS A 32 2.24 -6.53 3.59
C LYS A 32 1.62 -5.20 3.15
N MET A 33 2.43 -4.25 2.67
CA MET A 33 1.92 -2.94 2.25
C MET A 33 0.99 -3.06 1.04
N ILE A 34 1.30 -3.95 0.10
CA ILE A 34 0.43 -4.24 -1.05
C ILE A 34 -0.92 -4.77 -0.56
N ASP A 35 -0.92 -5.79 0.31
CA ASP A 35 -2.15 -6.35 0.86
C ASP A 35 -2.96 -5.30 1.64
N GLU A 36 -2.30 -4.46 2.43
CA GLU A 36 -2.94 -3.38 3.18
C GLU A 36 -3.55 -2.31 2.27
N LEU A 37 -2.86 -1.93 1.18
CA LEU A 37 -3.38 -0.98 0.19
C LEU A 37 -4.60 -1.54 -0.54
N THR A 38 -4.57 -2.82 -0.93
CA THR A 38 -5.72 -3.49 -1.56
C THR A 38 -6.91 -3.54 -0.61
N ASN A 39 -6.68 -3.90 0.66
CA ASN A 39 -7.73 -3.93 1.68
C ASN A 39 -8.30 -2.54 1.98
N PHE A 40 -7.43 -1.52 2.04
CA PHE A 40 -7.86 -0.13 2.19
C PHE A 40 -8.74 0.30 1.02
N ALA A 41 -8.31 0.07 -0.22
CA ALA A 41 -9.08 0.42 -1.40
C ALA A 41 -10.46 -0.27 -1.42
N ALA A 42 -10.52 -1.56 -1.05
CA ALA A 42 -11.78 -2.30 -0.95
C ALA A 42 -12.70 -1.81 0.19
N SER A 43 -12.14 -1.14 1.21
CA SER A 43 -12.90 -0.59 2.33
C SER A 43 -13.51 0.79 2.09
N LEU A 44 -13.18 1.43 0.97
CA LEU A 44 -13.68 2.77 0.65
C LEU A 44 -15.19 2.74 0.41
N THR A 45 -15.91 3.64 1.09
CA THR A 45 -17.36 3.80 0.98
C THR A 45 -17.71 5.11 0.28
N SER A 46 -18.99 5.32 -0.01
CA SER A 46 -19.50 6.57 -0.60
C SER A 46 -19.29 7.82 0.27
N GLU A 47 -18.94 7.65 1.54
CA GLU A 47 -18.58 8.76 2.44
C GLU A 47 -17.19 9.34 2.12
N VAL A 48 -16.33 8.58 1.44
CA VAL A 48 -15.01 9.07 1.03
C VAL A 48 -15.15 9.81 -0.28
N ARG A 49 -14.84 11.11 -0.26
CA ARG A 49 -14.89 11.98 -1.44
C ARG A 49 -13.56 12.00 -2.18
N VAL A 50 -12.45 12.02 -1.45
CA VAL A 50 -11.10 12.10 -1.99
C VAL A 50 -10.16 11.33 -1.07
N THR A 51 -9.22 10.58 -1.65
CA THR A 51 -8.06 10.06 -0.92
C THR A 51 -6.79 10.76 -1.40
N VAL A 52 -6.07 11.37 -0.47
CA VAL A 52 -4.74 11.94 -0.70
C VAL A 52 -3.71 10.92 -0.21
N ILE A 53 -2.82 10.49 -1.10
CA ILE A 53 -1.78 9.51 -0.80
C ILE A 53 -0.44 10.22 -0.66
N GLY A 54 0.22 10.04 0.48
CA GLY A 54 1.56 10.56 0.77
C GLY A 54 2.49 9.48 1.32
N GLY A 55 3.77 9.81 1.47
CA GLY A 55 4.77 8.95 2.11
C GLY A 55 5.31 9.63 3.37
N ALA A 56 5.53 8.86 4.42
CA ALA A 56 6.20 9.34 5.63
C ALA A 56 7.68 9.65 5.35
N GLY A 57 8.20 10.70 5.98
CA GLY A 57 9.57 11.16 5.79
C GLY A 57 9.76 12.00 4.53
N ASN A 58 10.95 11.92 3.93
CA ASN A 58 11.38 12.81 2.85
C ASN A 58 11.10 12.27 1.43
N LEU A 59 10.60 11.04 1.30
CA LEU A 59 10.39 10.37 0.03
C LEU A 59 8.98 9.77 -0.01
N PHE A 60 8.33 9.86 -1.18
CA PHE A 60 7.02 9.25 -1.37
C PHE A 60 7.09 7.72 -1.30
N CYS A 61 7.74 7.09 -2.28
CA CYS A 61 7.90 5.64 -2.39
C CYS A 61 9.07 5.28 -3.30
N ALA A 62 9.89 4.31 -2.90
CA ALA A 62 11.02 3.80 -3.69
C ALA A 62 10.62 2.76 -4.76
N GLY A 63 9.33 2.43 -4.88
CA GLY A 63 8.83 1.38 -5.77
C GLY A 63 8.76 0.01 -5.09
N GLY A 64 8.95 -1.07 -5.85
CA GLY A 64 8.85 -2.43 -5.33
C GLY A 64 9.94 -2.76 -4.28
N ASP A 65 9.56 -3.50 -3.25
CA ASP A 65 10.50 -3.98 -2.22
C ASP A 65 11.35 -5.15 -2.77
N LEU A 66 12.67 -5.12 -2.53
CA LEU A 66 13.60 -6.12 -3.03
C LEU A 66 13.32 -7.53 -2.49
N GLU A 67 12.84 -7.65 -1.24
CA GLU A 67 12.48 -8.93 -0.66
C GLU A 67 11.24 -9.51 -1.35
N TRP A 68 10.27 -8.63 -1.64
CA TRP A 68 9.09 -9.01 -2.41
C TRP A 68 9.47 -9.42 -3.84
N MET A 69 10.33 -8.67 -4.52
CA MET A 69 10.81 -9.01 -5.86
C MET A 69 11.52 -10.37 -5.90
N ASN A 70 12.38 -10.64 -4.92
CA ASN A 70 13.09 -11.91 -4.81
C ASN A 70 12.10 -13.09 -4.59
N ALA A 71 11.05 -12.87 -3.78
CA ALA A 71 9.99 -13.87 -3.61
C ALA A 71 9.23 -14.13 -4.92
N GLN A 72 8.95 -13.10 -5.72
CA GLN A 72 8.27 -13.25 -7.02
C GLN A 72 9.11 -14.01 -8.06
N ILE A 73 10.43 -13.80 -8.07
CA ILE A 73 11.34 -14.52 -8.97
C ILE A 73 11.31 -16.03 -8.69
N LYS A 74 11.27 -16.40 -7.40
CA LYS A 74 11.25 -17.81 -6.94
C LYS A 74 9.86 -18.46 -7.05
N ALA A 75 8.81 -17.68 -7.20
CA ALA A 75 7.44 -18.17 -7.30
C ALA A 75 7.17 -18.83 -8.66
N ASP A 76 6.29 -19.84 -8.65
CA ASP A 76 5.73 -20.38 -9.89
C ASP A 76 4.92 -19.32 -10.66
N ARG A 77 4.61 -19.64 -11.92
CA ARG A 77 3.91 -18.72 -12.82
C ARG A 77 2.54 -18.31 -12.29
N SER A 78 1.79 -19.24 -11.70
CA SER A 78 0.43 -18.99 -11.20
C SER A 78 0.47 -17.98 -10.06
N LYS A 79 1.35 -18.23 -9.07
CA LYS A 79 1.54 -17.36 -7.92
C LYS A 79 2.05 -15.98 -8.32
N ARG A 80 3.00 -15.90 -9.24
CA ARG A 80 3.54 -14.62 -9.73
C ARG A 80 2.48 -13.75 -10.41
N ILE A 81 1.58 -14.36 -11.19
CA ILE A 81 0.46 -13.67 -11.81
C ILE A 81 -0.53 -13.17 -10.76
N ALA A 82 -0.85 -14.01 -9.76
CA ALA A 82 -1.78 -13.64 -8.69
C ALA A 82 -1.25 -12.43 -7.90
N GLU A 83 0.02 -12.44 -7.50
CA GLU A 83 0.63 -11.35 -6.74
C GLU A 83 0.76 -10.06 -7.55
N ALA A 84 1.10 -10.14 -8.85
CA ALA A 84 1.17 -8.97 -9.72
C ALA A 84 -0.19 -8.27 -9.92
N ARG A 85 -1.30 -9.01 -9.79
CA ARG A 85 -2.66 -8.47 -9.94
C ARG A 85 -3.17 -7.72 -8.71
N LYS A 86 -2.53 -7.84 -7.55
CA LYS A 86 -3.00 -7.17 -6.32
C LYS A 86 -2.95 -5.64 -6.41
N LEU A 87 -2.08 -5.09 -7.27
CA LEU A 87 -1.92 -3.66 -7.52
C LEU A 87 -2.53 -3.21 -8.86
N ALA A 88 -3.15 -4.12 -9.62
CA ALA A 88 -3.66 -3.87 -10.96
C ALA A 88 -5.15 -3.51 -10.97
#